data_AF-A0A534YX14-F1
#
_entry.id   AF-A0A534YX14-F1
#
_cell.length_a   1.000
_cell.length_b   1.000
_cell.length_c   1.000
_cell.angle_alpha   90.00
_cell.angle_beta   90.00
_cell.angle_gamma   90.00
#
_symmetry.space_group_name_H-M   'P 1'
#
loop_
_entity.id
_entity.type
_entity.pdbx_description
1 polymer ?
#
loop_
_entity_poly.entity_id
_entity_poly.type
_entity_poly.pdbx_seq_one_letter_code
_entity_poly.pdbx_strand_id
1 'polypeptide(L)'
;MREKIGVIAVAAMLIAPALAWLRLVPGLAGFVAFALGGLIALGVGLVTVVQAARGRGLGLGGAVALIAGIAFLAIAARGRGAPRINDFTTDLADPPVLRHAAALPANAGRDLAYPPAFAPIQQACCADLRPARLPVPPAEAFARARRAAETMPAWTITAADDASGTIEAVATTRLFGFQDDIAIRVRADGAGASRVDVRSKSRDGKGDLGTNAARIRAYVTALEAGR
;
A
#
# COMPACT_ATOMS: atom_id res chain seq x y z
N MET A 1 -1.15 -13.21 -35.70
CA MET A 1 -1.11 -11.87 -35.07
C MET A 1 -1.56 -11.91 -33.60
N ARG A 2 -2.71 -12.51 -33.28
CA ARG A 2 -3.25 -12.64 -31.91
C ARG A 2 -2.29 -13.29 -30.89
N GLU A 3 -1.59 -14.36 -31.28
CA GLU A 3 -0.61 -15.02 -30.40
C GLU A 3 0.54 -14.10 -30.00
N LYS A 4 1.08 -13.33 -30.95
CA LYS A 4 2.15 -12.35 -30.67
C LYS A 4 1.67 -11.25 -29.72
N ILE A 5 0.43 -10.78 -29.88
CA ILE A 5 -0.16 -9.76 -28.99
C ILE A 5 -0.35 -10.29 -27.57
N GLY A 6 -0.87 -11.52 -27.42
CA GLY A 6 -1.04 -12.15 -26.11
C GLY A 6 0.29 -12.36 -25.38
N VAL A 7 1.33 -12.80 -26.09
CA VAL A 7 2.68 -12.97 -25.54
C VAL A 7 3.28 -11.63 -25.10
N ILE A 8 3.17 -10.58 -25.91
CA ILE A 8 3.66 -9.24 -25.55
C ILE A 8 2.92 -8.71 -24.31
N ALA A 9 1.61 -8.90 -24.23
CA ALA A 9 0.81 -8.46 -23.09
C ALA A 9 1.21 -9.18 -21.80
N VAL A 10 1.40 -10.50 -21.84
CA VAL A 10 1.86 -11.29 -20.69
C VAL A 10 3.30 -10.92 -20.31
N ALA A 11 4.18 -10.70 -21.29
CA ALA A 11 5.54 -10.23 -21.03
C ALA A 11 5.53 -8.87 -20.32
N ALA A 12 4.69 -7.92 -20.75
CA ALA A 12 4.52 -6.64 -20.08
C ALA A 12 4.03 -6.80 -18.63
N MET A 13 3.08 -7.71 -18.38
CA MET A 13 2.59 -8.00 -17.02
C MET A 13 3.66 -8.58 -16.08
N LEU A 14 4.65 -9.31 -16.61
CA LEU A 14 5.71 -9.91 -15.79
C LEU A 14 6.91 -8.98 -15.64
N ILE A 15 7.30 -8.32 -16.73
CA ILE A 15 8.52 -7.50 -16.78
C ILE A 15 8.28 -6.13 -16.14
N ALA A 16 7.13 -5.49 -16.38
CA ALA A 16 6.91 -4.12 -15.89
C ALA A 16 6.93 -4.00 -14.35
N PRO A 17 6.31 -4.90 -13.56
CA PRO A 17 6.47 -4.89 -12.11
C PRO A 17 7.92 -5.09 -11.68
N ALA A 18 8.67 -6.00 -12.32
CA ALA A 18 10.07 -6.25 -12.00
C ALA A 18 10.96 -5.01 -12.27
N LEU A 19 10.79 -4.36 -13.43
CA LEU A 19 11.51 -3.13 -13.75
C LEU A 19 11.19 -2.00 -12.76
N ALA A 20 9.93 -1.88 -12.34
CA ALA A 20 9.52 -0.91 -11.32
C ALA A 20 10.13 -1.22 -9.94
N TRP A 21 10.10 -2.48 -9.53
CA TRP A 21 10.67 -2.93 -8.26
C TRP A 21 12.18 -2.72 -8.20
N LEU A 22 12.88 -2.98 -9.31
CA LEU A 22 14.31 -2.70 -9.50
C LEU A 22 14.62 -1.20 -9.65
N ARG A 23 13.60 -0.33 -9.61
CA ARG A 23 13.70 1.13 -9.78
C ARG A 23 14.31 1.56 -11.11
N LEU A 24 14.21 0.71 -12.14
CA LEU A 24 14.61 1.04 -13.52
C LEU A 24 13.56 1.90 -14.22
N VAL A 25 12.31 1.81 -13.78
CA VAL A 25 11.21 2.69 -14.19
C VAL A 25 10.43 3.16 -12.97
N PRO A 26 9.72 4.30 -13.03
CA PRO A 26 8.83 4.73 -11.95
C PRO A 26 7.76 3.67 -11.64
N GLY A 27 7.41 3.51 -10.36
CA GLY A 27 6.42 2.52 -9.92
C GLY A 27 5.07 2.65 -10.65
N LEU A 28 4.61 3.88 -10.86
CA LEU A 28 3.36 4.16 -11.56
C LEU A 28 3.43 3.76 -13.05
N ALA A 29 4.57 3.94 -13.70
CA ALA A 29 4.77 3.51 -15.09
C ALA A 29 4.72 1.98 -15.19
N GLY A 30 5.36 1.26 -14.25
CA GLY A 30 5.28 -0.19 -14.17
C GLY A 30 3.85 -0.68 -13.91
N PHE A 31 3.11 -0.01 -13.03
CA PHE A 31 1.70 -0.30 -12.77
C PHE A 31 0.82 -0.10 -14.00
N VAL A 32 0.98 1.01 -14.74
CA VAL A 32 0.20 1.29 -15.95
C VAL A 32 0.49 0.25 -17.03
N ALA A 33 1.76 -0.10 -17.26
CA ALA A 33 2.13 -1.13 -18.22
C ALA A 33 1.57 -2.51 -17.83
N PHE A 34 1.63 -2.88 -16.54
CA PHE A 34 0.98 -4.08 -16.01
C PHE A 34 -0.54 -4.07 -16.25
N ALA A 35 -1.21 -2.95 -15.97
CA ALA A 35 -2.66 -2.84 -16.13
C ALA A 35 -3.09 -2.94 -17.59
N LEU A 36 -2.38 -2.28 -18.51
CA LEU A 36 -2.63 -2.40 -19.95
C LEU A 36 -2.39 -3.82 -20.44
N GLY A 37 -1.28 -4.46 -20.03
CA GLY A 37 -1.02 -5.87 -20.34
C GLY A 37 -2.13 -6.79 -19.84
N GLY A 38 -2.62 -6.57 -18.61
CA GLY A 38 -3.73 -7.31 -18.03
C GLY A 38 -5.05 -7.17 -18.79
N LEU A 39 -5.40 -5.95 -19.19
CA LEU A 39 -6.60 -5.68 -20.01
C LEU A 39 -6.51 -6.34 -21.39
N ILE A 40 -5.34 -6.30 -22.02
CA ILE A 40 -5.12 -6.98 -23.31
C ILE A 40 -5.20 -8.50 -23.14
N ALA A 41 -4.56 -9.06 -22.10
CA ALA A 41 -4.62 -10.48 -21.79
C ALA A 41 -6.06 -10.95 -21.54
N LEU A 42 -6.86 -10.15 -20.84
CA LEU A 42 -8.30 -10.40 -20.66
C LEU A 42 -9.07 -10.43 -21.98
N GLY A 43 -8.87 -9.44 -22.84
CA GLY A 43 -9.53 -9.39 -24.15
C GLY A 43 -9.17 -10.61 -25.01
N VAL A 44 -7.88 -10.95 -25.09
CA VAL A 44 -7.41 -12.14 -25.81
C VAL A 44 -7.94 -13.43 -25.18
N GLY A 45 -7.95 -13.52 -23.85
CA GLY A 45 -8.51 -14.65 -23.10
C GLY A 45 -9.99 -14.88 -23.41
N LEU A 46 -10.80 -13.82 -23.39
CA LEU A 46 -12.23 -13.88 -23.72
C LEU A 46 -12.47 -14.37 -25.15
N VAL A 47 -11.75 -13.82 -26.14
CA VAL A 47 -11.84 -14.28 -27.54
C VAL A 47 -11.43 -15.75 -27.66
N THR A 48 -10.46 -16.19 -26.85
CA THR A 48 -10.00 -17.59 -26.84
C THR A 48 -11.07 -18.53 -26.28
N VAL A 49 -11.76 -18.15 -25.20
CA VAL A 49 -12.89 -18.91 -24.64
C VAL A 49 -14.03 -19.02 -25.66
N VAL A 50 -14.40 -17.93 -26.34
CA VAL A 50 -15.45 -17.94 -27.37
C VAL A 50 -15.10 -18.87 -28.54
N GLN A 51 -13.83 -18.90 -28.95
CA GLN A 51 -13.37 -19.77 -30.03
C GLN A 51 -13.37 -21.24 -29.61
N ALA A 52 -12.94 -21.54 -28.38
CA ALA A 52 -13.02 -22.87 -27.79
C ALA A 52 -14.46 -23.39 -27.75
N ALA A 53 -15.41 -22.55 -27.34
CA ALA A 53 -16.83 -22.89 -27.35
C ALA A 53 -17.39 -23.14 -28.77
N ARG A 54 -16.76 -22.58 -29.80
CA ARG A 54 -17.09 -22.79 -31.22
C ARG A 54 -16.31 -23.96 -31.85
N GLY A 55 -15.72 -24.84 -31.03
CA GLY A 55 -14.98 -26.03 -31.49
C GLY A 55 -13.56 -25.75 -31.99
N ARG A 56 -13.05 -24.51 -31.86
CA ARG A 56 -11.66 -24.17 -32.20
C ARG A 56 -10.81 -24.27 -30.94
N GLY A 57 -9.85 -25.18 -30.88
CA GLY A 57 -8.99 -25.37 -29.69
C GLY A 57 -8.34 -24.08 -29.15
N LEU A 58 -7.96 -24.08 -27.87
CA LEU A 58 -7.46 -22.90 -27.14
C LEU A 58 -6.14 -22.34 -27.70
N GLY A 59 -5.24 -23.21 -28.15
CA GLY A 59 -3.85 -22.86 -28.48
C GLY A 59 -3.05 -22.37 -27.27
N LEU A 60 -1.72 -22.51 -27.30
CA LEU A 60 -0.86 -22.16 -26.15
C LEU A 60 -0.96 -20.66 -25.80
N GLY A 61 -0.87 -19.78 -26.80
CA GLY A 61 -0.95 -18.33 -26.58
C GLY A 61 -2.29 -17.87 -26.02
N GLY A 62 -3.39 -18.52 -26.41
CA GLY A 62 -4.72 -18.25 -25.88
C GLY A 62 -4.88 -18.69 -24.42
N ALA A 63 -4.35 -19.87 -24.08
CA ALA A 63 -4.35 -20.39 -22.70
C ALA A 63 -3.53 -19.49 -21.76
N VAL A 64 -2.32 -19.08 -22.17
CA VAL A 64 -1.46 -18.17 -21.39
C VAL A 64 -2.14 -16.82 -21.16
N ALA A 65 -2.76 -16.24 -22.20
CA ALA A 65 -3.49 -14.98 -22.07
C ALA A 65 -4.69 -15.09 -21.14
N LEU A 66 -5.41 -16.22 -21.16
CA LEU A 66 -6.53 -16.46 -20.26
C LEU A 66 -6.07 -16.53 -18.79
N ILE A 67 -5.00 -17.28 -18.50
CA ILE A 67 -4.43 -17.38 -17.16
C ILE A 67 -3.97 -15.99 -16.67
N ALA A 68 -3.24 -15.26 -17.51
CA ALA A 68 -2.79 -13.91 -17.19
C ALA A 68 -3.96 -12.94 -16.95
N GLY A 69 -5.01 -13.01 -17.77
CA GLY A 69 -6.23 -12.21 -17.59
C GLY A 69 -6.93 -12.52 -16.25
N ILE A 70 -7.07 -13.80 -15.89
CA ILE A 70 -7.64 -14.21 -14.60
C ILE A 70 -6.78 -13.70 -13.43
N ALA A 71 -5.46 -13.84 -13.52
CA ALA A 71 -4.53 -13.33 -12.51
C ALA A 71 -4.64 -11.81 -12.35
N PHE A 72 -4.76 -11.08 -13.47
CA PHE A 72 -4.99 -9.63 -13.46
C PHE A 72 -6.30 -9.26 -12.74
N LEU A 73 -7.41 -9.95 -13.05
CA LEU A 73 -8.68 -9.72 -12.35
C LEU A 73 -8.60 -9.99 -10.85
N ALA A 74 -7.93 -11.07 -10.46
CA ALA A 74 -7.73 -11.41 -9.04
C ALA A 74 -6.94 -10.32 -8.30
N ILE A 75 -5.91 -9.75 -8.94
CA ILE A 75 -5.14 -8.64 -8.39
C ILE A 75 -5.99 -7.36 -8.32
N ALA A 76 -6.68 -7.00 -9.41
CA ALA A 76 -7.52 -5.80 -9.47
C ALA A 76 -8.68 -5.85 -8.48
N ALA A 77 -9.26 -7.03 -8.24
CA ALA A 77 -10.37 -7.21 -7.30
C ALA A 77 -9.99 -6.90 -5.85
N ARG A 78 -8.71 -6.99 -5.47
CA ARG A 78 -8.25 -6.65 -4.10
C ARG A 78 -8.48 -5.18 -3.74
N GLY A 79 -8.48 -4.29 -4.74
CA GLY A 79 -8.73 -2.86 -4.54
C GLY A 79 -10.19 -2.45 -4.74
N ARG A 80 -11.11 -3.40 -4.97
CA ARG A 80 -12.52 -3.09 -5.23
C ARG A 80 -13.14 -2.42 -4.00
N GLY A 81 -13.79 -1.27 -4.21
CA GLY A 81 -14.44 -0.50 -3.14
C GLY A 81 -13.47 0.39 -2.35
N ALA A 82 -12.17 0.36 -2.63
CA ALA A 82 -11.23 1.27 -1.99
C ALA A 82 -11.48 2.72 -2.46
N PRO A 83 -11.50 3.70 -1.54
CA PRO A 83 -11.63 5.10 -1.92
C PRO A 83 -10.40 5.60 -2.68
N ARG A 84 -10.57 6.66 -3.47
CA ARG A 84 -9.47 7.37 -4.13
C ARG A 84 -8.78 8.36 -3.17
N ILE A 85 -8.26 7.83 -2.06
CA ILE A 85 -7.36 8.52 -1.12
C ILE A 85 -6.18 7.61 -0.78
N ASN A 86 -5.06 8.19 -0.36
CA ASN A 86 -3.80 7.48 -0.14
C ASN A 86 -3.08 7.92 1.14
N ASP A 87 -3.81 8.53 2.07
CA ASP A 87 -3.29 9.07 3.31
C ASP A 87 -4.32 8.79 4.40
N PHE A 88 -3.93 7.98 5.38
CA PHE A 88 -4.79 7.49 6.44
C PHE A 88 -4.14 7.71 7.79
N THR A 89 -4.93 8.02 8.80
CA THR A 89 -4.45 8.29 10.17
C THR A 89 -5.40 7.73 11.21
N THR A 90 -4.89 7.29 12.35
CA THR A 90 -5.71 6.94 13.51
C THR A 90 -6.23 8.15 14.29
N ASP A 91 -5.67 9.33 14.02
CA ASP A 91 -6.10 10.60 14.62
C ASP A 91 -6.41 11.59 13.49
N LEU A 92 -7.69 11.81 13.21
CA LEU A 92 -8.15 12.74 12.18
C LEU A 92 -8.10 14.20 12.62
N ALA A 93 -8.10 14.46 13.93
CA ALA A 93 -8.09 15.82 14.48
C ALA A 93 -6.67 16.37 14.57
N ASP A 94 -5.72 15.52 14.94
CA ASP A 94 -4.31 15.84 15.05
C ASP A 94 -3.47 14.67 14.49
N PRO A 95 -3.35 14.54 13.15
CA PRO A 95 -2.62 13.46 12.53
C PRO A 95 -1.11 13.51 12.84
N PRO A 96 -0.44 12.36 13.08
CA PRO A 96 1.01 12.31 13.18
C PRO A 96 1.71 13.00 12.01
N VAL A 97 2.71 13.84 12.34
CA VAL A 97 3.45 14.64 11.37
C VAL A 97 4.59 13.82 10.78
N LEU A 98 4.75 13.89 9.46
CA LEU A 98 5.80 13.25 8.67
C LEU A 98 7.01 14.21 8.53
N ARG A 99 7.75 14.45 9.61
CA ARG A 99 8.85 15.45 9.65
C ARG A 99 10.09 14.95 8.92
N HIS A 100 10.58 13.77 9.25
CA HIS A 100 11.75 13.19 8.59
C HIS A 100 11.45 12.89 7.13
N ALA A 101 10.28 12.32 6.83
CA ALA A 101 9.85 12.08 5.47
C ALA A 101 9.77 13.37 4.63
N ALA A 102 9.40 14.52 5.21
CA ALA A 102 9.41 15.81 4.49
C ALA A 102 10.81 16.26 4.06
N ALA A 103 11.86 15.84 4.76
CA ALA A 103 13.24 16.17 4.45
C ALA A 103 13.87 15.22 3.41
N LEU A 104 13.20 14.12 3.05
CA LEU A 104 13.74 13.16 2.09
C LEU A 104 13.71 13.74 0.67
N PRO A 105 14.77 13.55 -0.15
CA PRO A 105 14.79 13.99 -1.54
C PRO A 105 13.61 13.46 -2.37
N ALA A 106 13.16 12.23 -2.08
CA ALA A 106 11.99 11.62 -2.72
C ALA A 106 10.69 12.39 -2.50
N ASN A 107 10.64 13.26 -1.48
CA ASN A 107 9.50 14.08 -1.12
C ASN A 107 9.69 15.57 -1.39
N ALA A 108 10.79 15.95 -2.06
CA ALA A 108 11.06 17.34 -2.40
C ALA A 108 9.89 17.99 -3.16
N GLY A 109 9.40 19.12 -2.64
CA GLY A 109 8.28 19.88 -3.22
C GLY A 109 6.88 19.27 -3.00
N ARG A 110 6.75 18.17 -2.26
CA ARG A 110 5.45 17.57 -1.92
C ARG A 110 4.87 18.19 -0.65
N ASP A 111 3.57 18.46 -0.65
CA ASP A 111 2.82 18.74 0.57
C ASP A 111 2.51 17.43 1.32
N LEU A 112 3.04 17.31 2.53
CA LEU A 112 2.82 16.17 3.43
C LEU A 112 1.80 16.47 4.54
N ALA A 113 1.13 17.64 4.52
CA ALA A 113 -0.02 17.88 5.37
C ALA A 113 -1.13 16.85 5.09
N TYR A 114 -1.89 16.50 6.13
CA TYR A 114 -3.05 15.62 5.96
C TYR A 114 -4.18 16.43 5.30
N PRO A 115 -4.69 16.03 4.12
CA PRO A 115 -5.73 16.81 3.45
C PRO A 115 -7.05 16.75 4.23
N PRO A 116 -7.64 17.89 4.67
CA PRO A 116 -8.90 17.87 5.42
C PRO A 116 -10.06 17.18 4.68
N ALA A 117 -10.06 17.26 3.35
CA ALA A 117 -11.04 16.60 2.49
C ALA A 117 -11.00 15.05 2.59
N PHE A 118 -9.93 14.46 3.10
CA PHE A 118 -9.82 13.00 3.26
C PHE A 118 -10.55 12.50 4.51
N ALA A 119 -10.72 13.34 5.54
CA ALA A 119 -11.36 12.94 6.79
C ALA A 119 -12.77 12.33 6.60
N PRO A 120 -13.73 12.96 5.89
CA PRO A 120 -15.05 12.36 5.70
C PRO A 120 -15.00 11.07 4.86
N ILE A 121 -14.08 10.98 3.90
CA ILE A 121 -13.90 9.78 3.06
C ILE A 121 -13.37 8.62 3.91
N GLN A 122 -12.38 8.89 4.76
CA GLN A 122 -11.83 7.90 5.68
C GLN A 122 -12.87 7.45 6.70
N GLN A 123 -13.67 8.37 7.25
CA GLN A 123 -14.77 8.02 8.15
C GLN A 123 -15.79 7.09 7.49
N ALA A 124 -16.08 7.28 6.19
CA ALA A 124 -17.01 6.41 5.47
C ALA A 124 -16.47 5.00 5.19
N CYS A 125 -15.17 4.86 4.85
CA CYS A 125 -14.59 3.57 4.47
C CYS A 125 -13.96 2.79 5.62
N CYS A 126 -13.49 3.52 6.64
CA CYS A 126 -12.37 3.08 7.48
C CYS A 126 -12.48 3.69 8.89
N ALA A 127 -13.72 3.84 9.40
CA ALA A 127 -14.00 4.33 10.75
C ALA A 127 -13.40 3.45 11.88
N ASP A 128 -13.00 2.23 11.55
CA ASP A 128 -12.36 1.29 12.47
C ASP A 128 -10.90 1.63 12.78
N LEU A 129 -10.26 2.52 11.99
CA LEU A 129 -8.90 2.97 12.25
C LEU A 129 -8.88 3.81 13.54
N ARG A 130 -8.31 3.24 14.59
CA ARG A 130 -8.21 3.86 15.91
C ARG A 130 -6.78 3.82 16.45
N PRO A 131 -6.42 4.74 17.36
CA PRO A 131 -5.16 4.68 18.07
C PRO A 131 -5.09 3.41 18.91
N ALA A 132 -3.88 2.87 19.08
CA ALA A 132 -3.65 1.83 20.08
C ALA A 132 -3.56 2.47 21.47
N ARG A 133 -4.05 1.78 22.50
CA ARG A 133 -3.89 2.17 23.91
C ARG A 133 -3.15 1.07 24.65
N LEU A 134 -2.07 1.44 25.35
CA LEU A 134 -1.21 0.53 26.08
C LEU A 134 -1.20 0.90 27.57
N PRO A 135 -1.43 -0.05 28.49
CA PRO A 135 -1.47 0.22 29.93
C PRO A 135 -0.05 0.31 30.52
N VAL A 136 0.85 1.03 29.85
CA VAL A 136 2.25 1.21 30.25
C VAL A 136 2.70 2.65 29.98
N PRO A 137 3.73 3.15 30.70
CA PRO A 137 4.23 4.50 30.54
C PRO A 137 4.81 4.77 29.14
N PRO A 138 4.91 6.04 28.70
CA PRO A 138 5.34 6.40 27.34
C PRO A 138 6.67 5.81 26.90
N ALA A 139 7.68 5.74 27.78
CA ALA A 139 8.98 5.17 27.45
C ALA A 139 8.89 3.68 27.07
N GLU A 140 8.10 2.91 27.81
CA GLU A 140 7.88 1.50 27.52
C GLU A 140 7.00 1.31 26.28
N ALA A 141 5.94 2.11 26.14
CA ALA A 141 5.08 2.12 24.97
C ALA A 141 5.85 2.45 23.70
N PHE A 142 6.79 3.40 23.76
CA PHE A 142 7.68 3.76 22.66
C PHE A 142 8.57 2.59 22.26
N ALA A 143 9.22 1.92 23.23
CA ALA A 143 10.04 0.75 22.95
C ALA A 143 9.22 -0.39 22.30
N ARG A 144 7.97 -0.61 22.76
CA ARG A 144 7.04 -1.58 22.16
C ARG A 144 6.63 -1.18 20.74
N ALA A 145 6.29 0.09 20.52
CA ALA A 145 5.93 0.63 19.21
C ALA A 145 7.08 0.48 18.21
N ARG A 146 8.32 0.80 18.61
CA ARG A 146 9.51 0.63 17.76
C ARG A 146 9.74 -0.82 17.39
N ARG A 147 9.71 -1.74 18.36
CA ARG A 147 9.84 -3.18 18.09
C ARG A 147 8.75 -3.70 17.15
N ALA A 148 7.51 -3.28 17.35
CA ALA A 148 6.42 -3.66 16.45
C ALA A 148 6.73 -3.20 15.02
N ALA A 149 7.18 -1.95 14.84
CA ALA A 149 7.55 -1.41 13.53
C ALA A 149 8.74 -2.16 12.89
N GLU A 150 9.75 -2.55 13.67
CA GLU A 150 10.90 -3.36 13.22
C GLU A 150 10.47 -4.74 12.70
N THR A 151 9.40 -5.32 13.26
CA THR A 151 8.88 -6.63 12.82
C THR A 151 7.90 -6.56 11.65
N MET A 152 7.48 -5.36 11.24
CA MET A 152 6.54 -5.20 10.14
C MET A 152 7.19 -5.57 8.81
N PRO A 153 6.50 -6.36 7.96
CA PRO A 153 7.08 -6.81 6.70
C PRO A 153 7.33 -5.64 5.74
N ALA A 154 8.55 -5.57 5.21
CA ALA A 154 8.98 -4.56 4.24
C ALA A 154 8.90 -3.11 4.76
N TRP A 155 8.99 -2.92 6.08
CA TRP A 155 9.20 -1.61 6.68
C TRP A 155 10.69 -1.35 6.92
N THR A 156 11.08 -0.09 6.81
CA THR A 156 12.40 0.39 7.22
C THR A 156 12.19 1.62 8.08
N ILE A 157 12.63 1.57 9.34
CA ILE A 157 12.62 2.75 10.21
C ILE A 157 13.67 3.73 9.68
N THR A 158 13.24 4.98 9.48
CA THR A 158 14.08 6.06 8.94
C THR A 158 14.44 7.10 9.99
N ALA A 159 13.59 7.27 11.00
CA ALA A 159 13.89 8.08 12.17
C ALA A 159 13.16 7.55 13.42
N ALA A 160 13.77 7.73 14.58
CA ALA A 160 13.15 7.48 15.88
C ALA A 160 13.69 8.50 16.87
N ASP A 161 12.79 9.20 17.55
CA ASP A 161 13.11 10.17 18.59
C ASP A 161 12.31 9.84 19.85
N ASP A 162 13.01 9.19 20.78
CA ASP A 162 12.49 8.76 22.07
C ASP A 162 12.02 9.96 22.93
N ALA A 163 12.64 11.14 22.77
CA ALA A 163 12.31 12.32 23.56
C ALA A 163 10.98 12.96 23.13
N SER A 164 10.70 13.01 21.83
CA SER A 164 9.40 13.46 21.30
C SER A 164 8.37 12.34 21.15
N GLY A 165 8.75 11.08 21.37
CA GLY A 165 7.90 9.92 21.23
C GLY A 165 7.50 9.63 19.78
N THR A 166 8.35 9.97 18.80
CA THR A 166 8.03 9.82 17.38
C THR A 166 8.89 8.78 16.69
N ILE A 167 8.28 8.02 15.77
CA ILE A 167 8.97 7.05 14.92
C ILE A 167 8.47 7.28 13.49
N GLU A 168 9.39 7.39 12.54
CA GLU A 168 9.08 7.41 11.12
C GLU A 168 9.69 6.22 10.40
N ALA A 169 8.93 5.68 9.45
CA ALA A 169 9.33 4.52 8.67
C ALA A 169 8.84 4.64 7.23
N VAL A 170 9.40 3.81 6.36
CA VAL A 170 8.95 3.65 4.98
C VAL A 170 8.54 2.20 4.77
N ALA A 171 7.32 1.98 4.27
CA ALA A 171 6.90 0.67 3.78
C ALA A 171 7.03 0.59 2.26
N THR A 172 7.64 -0.49 1.76
CA THR A 172 7.78 -0.73 0.31
C THR A 172 6.87 -1.87 -0.15
N THR A 173 5.98 -1.60 -1.11
CA THR A 173 5.10 -2.62 -1.69
C THR A 173 5.87 -3.58 -2.60
N ARG A 174 5.46 -4.85 -2.61
CA ARG A 174 6.22 -5.93 -3.26
C ARG A 174 6.14 -5.96 -4.79
N LEU A 175 5.03 -5.49 -5.39
CA LEU A 175 4.84 -5.62 -6.85
C LEU A 175 5.55 -4.52 -7.63
N PHE A 176 5.34 -3.26 -7.22
CA PHE A 176 5.78 -2.09 -8.00
C PHE A 176 6.78 -1.22 -7.25
N GLY A 177 7.18 -1.62 -6.04
CA GLY A 177 8.12 -0.83 -5.23
C GLY A 177 7.57 0.51 -4.77
N PHE A 178 6.23 0.71 -4.76
CA PHE A 178 5.62 1.91 -4.19
C PHE A 178 6.05 2.06 -2.74
N GLN A 179 6.39 3.28 -2.36
CA GLN A 179 6.81 3.62 -1.01
C GLN A 179 5.71 4.42 -0.32
N ASP A 180 5.45 4.08 0.93
CA ASP A 180 4.52 4.82 1.80
C ASP A 180 5.29 5.28 3.04
N ASP A 181 5.19 6.57 3.35
CA ASP A 181 5.77 7.18 4.54
C ASP A 181 4.83 6.99 5.73
N ILE A 182 5.39 6.55 6.86
CA ILE A 182 4.66 6.20 8.07
C ILE A 182 5.17 7.09 9.20
N ALA A 183 4.24 7.68 9.96
CA ALA A 183 4.54 8.36 11.21
C ALA A 183 3.79 7.67 12.34
N ILE A 184 4.51 7.37 13.43
CA ILE A 184 3.96 6.84 14.67
C ILE A 184 4.28 7.86 15.77
N ARG A 185 3.29 8.17 16.61
CA ARG A 185 3.43 9.09 17.74
C ARG A 185 2.91 8.44 19.01
N VAL A 186 3.75 8.42 20.04
CA VAL A 186 3.44 7.90 21.37
C VAL A 186 3.28 9.07 22.34
N ARG A 187 2.18 9.08 23.10
CA ARG A 187 1.92 10.10 24.11
C ARG A 187 1.23 9.51 25.34
N ALA A 188 1.36 10.17 26.48
CA ALA A 188 0.65 9.77 27.70
C ALA A 188 -0.88 9.83 27.48
N ASP A 189 -1.60 8.88 28.09
CA ASP A 189 -3.07 8.73 27.99
C ASP A 189 -3.71 8.58 29.39
N GLY A 190 -3.16 9.30 30.38
CA GLY A 190 -3.62 9.27 31.77
C GLY A 190 -3.30 7.96 32.50
N ALA A 191 -3.35 7.98 33.84
CA ALA A 191 -3.21 6.79 34.71
C ALA A 191 -2.01 5.86 34.38
N GLY A 192 -0.89 6.42 33.92
CA GLY A 192 0.30 5.66 33.54
C GLY A 192 0.18 4.89 32.21
N ALA A 193 -0.90 5.10 31.45
CA ALA A 193 -1.12 4.52 30.12
C ALA A 193 -0.58 5.43 29.01
N SER A 194 -0.51 4.86 27.80
CA SER A 194 -0.05 5.54 26.59
C SER A 194 -0.98 5.31 25.41
N ARG A 195 -1.09 6.33 24.56
CA ARG A 195 -1.77 6.29 23.27
C ARG A 195 -0.73 6.28 22.16
N VAL A 196 -0.92 5.42 21.16
CA VAL A 196 -0.08 5.33 19.97
C VAL A 196 -0.90 5.63 18.73
N ASP A 197 -0.58 6.75 18.10
CA ASP A 197 -1.15 7.18 16.83
C ASP A 197 -0.30 6.74 15.66
N VAL A 198 -0.94 6.48 14.53
CA VAL A 198 -0.27 6.04 13.31
C VAL A 198 -0.88 6.77 12.11
N ARG A 199 -0.02 7.25 11.23
CA ARG A 199 -0.37 7.76 9.90
C ARG A 199 0.45 7.02 8.85
N SER A 200 -0.15 6.74 7.71
CA SER A 200 0.49 6.08 6.57
C SER A 200 0.06 6.77 5.28
N LYS A 201 1.02 7.30 4.52
CA LYS A 201 0.81 8.13 3.32
C LYS A 201 1.62 7.63 2.13
N SER A 202 0.98 7.39 1.00
CA SER A 202 1.69 7.01 -0.22
C SER A 202 2.52 8.14 -0.81
N ARG A 203 3.68 7.79 -1.39
CA ARG A 203 4.47 8.71 -2.21
C ARG A 203 3.86 8.95 -3.59
N ASP A 204 3.17 7.94 -4.11
CA ASP A 204 2.63 7.91 -5.46
C ASP A 204 1.10 7.85 -5.48
N GLY A 205 0.53 8.29 -6.60
CA GLY A 205 -0.88 8.12 -6.92
C GLY A 205 -1.85 9.04 -6.17
N LYS A 206 -3.13 8.94 -6.52
CA LYS A 206 -4.25 9.62 -5.83
C LYS A 206 -5.01 8.68 -4.89
N GLY A 207 -4.71 7.39 -4.95
CA GLY A 207 -5.33 6.32 -4.17
C GLY A 207 -4.34 5.18 -4.01
N ASP A 208 -4.56 4.32 -3.03
CA ASP A 208 -3.63 3.25 -2.63
C ASP A 208 -4.26 1.85 -2.62
N LEU A 209 -5.48 1.71 -3.14
CA LEU A 209 -6.27 0.48 -3.13
C LEU A 209 -6.52 -0.09 -1.72
N GLY A 210 -6.56 0.76 -0.69
CA GLY A 210 -6.79 0.39 0.71
C GLY A 210 -5.53 -0.07 1.45
N THR A 211 -4.35 0.07 0.83
CA THR A 211 -3.07 -0.42 1.36
C THR A 211 -2.71 0.25 2.69
N ASN A 212 -2.80 1.58 2.80
CA ASN A 212 -2.43 2.29 4.02
C ASN A 212 -3.37 1.99 5.18
N ALA A 213 -4.69 1.90 4.93
CA ALA A 213 -5.65 1.50 5.95
C ALA A 213 -5.36 0.07 6.46
N ALA A 214 -5.13 -0.89 5.56
CA ALA A 214 -4.75 -2.25 5.93
C ALA A 214 -3.43 -2.30 6.72
N ARG A 215 -2.46 -1.47 6.35
CA ARG A 215 -1.17 -1.36 7.04
C ARG A 215 -1.32 -0.87 8.48
N ILE A 216 -2.11 0.18 8.69
CA ILE A 216 -2.38 0.72 10.03
C ILE A 216 -3.04 -0.35 10.90
N ARG A 217 -4.06 -1.04 10.38
CA ARG A 217 -4.72 -2.16 11.11
C ARG A 217 -3.73 -3.24 11.51
N ALA A 218 -2.88 -3.67 10.58
CA ALA A 218 -1.90 -4.73 10.84
C ALA A 218 -0.90 -4.31 11.94
N TYR A 219 -0.39 -3.08 11.87
CA TYR A 219 0.53 -2.56 12.87
C TYR A 219 -0.12 -2.40 14.25
N VAL A 220 -1.33 -1.83 14.33
CA VAL A 220 -2.07 -1.68 15.59
C VAL A 220 -2.33 -3.04 16.22
N THR A 221 -2.78 -4.03 15.44
CA THR A 221 -2.98 -5.40 15.91
C THR A 221 -1.68 -6.02 16.43
N ALA A 222 -0.57 -5.89 15.70
CA ALA A 222 0.72 -6.43 16.13
C ALA A 222 1.21 -5.79 17.45
N LEU A 223 1.06 -4.47 17.57
CA LEU A 223 1.42 -3.72 18.78
C LEU A 223 0.55 -4.13 19.98
N GLU A 224 -0.76 -4.31 19.79
CA GLU A 224 -1.67 -4.73 20.85
C GLU A 224 -1.52 -6.21 21.22
N ALA A 225 -1.02 -7.06 20.32
CA ALA A 225 -0.72 -8.46 20.59
C ALA A 225 0.61 -8.66 21.36
N GLY A 226 1.59 -7.78 21.15
CA GLY A 226 2.87 -7.77 21.88
C GLY A 226 2.79 -7.23 23.31
N ARG A 227 1.65 -7.46 23.99
CA ARG A 227 1.41 -7.07 25.39
C ARG A 227 2.26 -7.85 26.36
#